data_AF-A0A2N7QRC0-F1
#
_entry.id   AF-A0A2N7QRC0-F1
#
_cell.length_a   1.000
_cell.length_b   1.000
_cell.length_c   1.000
_cell.angle_alpha   90.00
_cell.angle_beta   90.00
_cell.angle_gamma   90.00
#
_symmetry.space_group_name_H-M   'P 1'
#
loop_
_entity.id
_entity.type
_entity.pdbx_description
1 polymer ?
#
loop_
_entity_poly.entity_id
_entity_poly.type
_entity_poly.pdbx_seq_one_letter_code
_entity_poly.pdbx_strand_id
1 'polypeptide(L)'
;MKRPLIPLALMLLALPGCASNPTTSTPPLPKPIVSCGEHEPFEPLGLYPNAPVGLGFDLDPPDYGAAIAELRIAKQYISDQRIWAIGAAGVFQRNAIKHRGTAACLDDLRRRGAIL
;
A
#
# COMPACT_ATOMS: atom_id res chain seq x y z
N MET A 1 -6.72 44.08 -76.22
CA MET A 1 -7.39 43.33 -75.15
C MET A 1 -7.35 44.17 -73.86
N LYS A 2 -8.53 44.27 -73.22
CA LYS A 2 -8.92 44.69 -71.85
C LYS A 2 -7.94 45.46 -70.92
N ARG A 3 -8.32 46.74 -70.75
CA ARG A 3 -8.49 47.62 -69.56
C ARG A 3 -8.22 47.12 -68.11
N PRO A 4 -8.05 48.07 -67.15
CA PRO A 4 -7.19 48.00 -65.97
C PRO A 4 -7.90 47.55 -64.68
N LEU A 5 -7.14 47.41 -63.58
CA LEU A 5 -7.65 47.23 -62.22
C LEU A 5 -7.26 48.42 -61.34
N ILE A 6 -8.28 49.14 -60.89
CA ILE A 6 -8.35 49.95 -59.67
C ILE A 6 -9.71 49.53 -59.04
N PRO A 7 -10.18 50.10 -57.91
CA PRO A 7 -9.72 50.24 -56.51
C PRO A 7 -10.63 49.41 -55.55
N LEU A 8 -10.75 49.86 -54.28
CA LEU A 8 -11.71 49.49 -53.21
C LEU A 8 -11.26 48.32 -52.33
N ALA A 9 -11.46 48.31 -51.02
CA ALA A 9 -12.49 48.98 -50.22
C ALA A 9 -12.01 49.06 -48.75
N LEU A 10 -12.28 50.17 -48.06
CA LEU A 10 -13.32 50.28 -47.01
C LEU A 10 -13.03 49.46 -45.74
N MET A 11 -12.77 50.17 -44.64
CA MET A 11 -13.70 50.36 -43.52
C MET A 11 -13.92 49.11 -42.67
N LEU A 12 -13.54 49.19 -41.39
CA LEU A 12 -14.47 48.89 -40.30
C LEU A 12 -13.93 49.48 -38.98
N LEU A 13 -14.65 50.50 -38.53
CA LEU A 13 -14.66 50.99 -37.15
C LEU A 13 -15.36 49.99 -36.21
N ALA A 14 -15.14 50.19 -34.91
CA ALA A 14 -16.00 49.84 -33.76
C ALA A 14 -15.74 48.43 -33.16
N LEU A 15 -15.60 48.16 -31.84
CA LEU A 15 -16.02 48.82 -30.58
C LEU A 15 -15.13 48.32 -29.40
N PRO A 16 -15.17 49.00 -28.23
CA PRO A 16 -14.41 48.63 -27.02
C PRO A 16 -15.13 47.50 -26.26
N GLY A 17 -14.41 46.42 -25.96
CA GLY A 17 -14.90 45.33 -25.12
C GLY A 17 -14.03 45.20 -23.87
N CYS A 18 -14.64 45.43 -22.71
CA CYS A 18 -14.04 45.23 -21.39
C CYS A 18 -13.38 43.85 -21.29
N ALA A 19 -12.07 43.81 -21.09
CA ALA A 19 -11.39 42.61 -20.61
C ALA A 19 -11.72 42.42 -19.13
N SER A 20 -12.91 41.90 -18.85
CA SER A 20 -13.22 41.29 -17.57
C SER A 20 -12.38 40.02 -17.49
N ASN A 21 -11.25 40.07 -16.77
CA ASN A 21 -10.55 38.85 -16.40
C ASN A 21 -11.56 37.93 -15.69
N PRO A 22 -11.76 36.68 -16.14
CA PRO A 22 -12.53 35.74 -15.36
C PRO A 22 -11.73 35.46 -14.07
N THR A 23 -12.23 35.93 -12.95
CA THR A 23 -11.79 35.45 -11.64
C THR A 23 -12.24 34.00 -11.55
N THR A 24 -11.35 33.09 -11.93
CA THR A 24 -11.57 31.64 -11.79
C THR A 24 -11.52 31.29 -10.30
N SER A 25 -12.58 31.60 -9.54
CA SER A 25 -12.78 31.04 -8.21
C SER A 25 -13.33 29.62 -8.36
N THR A 26 -12.49 28.71 -8.85
CA THR A 26 -12.81 27.29 -8.68
C THR A 26 -12.67 27.01 -7.18
N PRO A 27 -13.75 26.63 -6.47
CA PRO A 27 -13.58 26.13 -5.11
C PRO A 27 -12.58 24.97 -5.16
N PRO A 28 -11.65 24.84 -4.20
CA PRO A 28 -10.77 23.68 -4.16
C PRO A 28 -11.64 22.43 -4.21
N LEU A 29 -11.52 21.67 -5.29
CA LEU A 29 -12.20 20.39 -5.40
C LEU A 29 -11.81 19.56 -4.18
N PRO A 30 -12.77 18.94 -3.48
CA PRO A 30 -12.44 18.05 -2.39
C PRO A 30 -11.45 17.01 -2.94
N LYS A 31 -10.30 16.85 -2.26
CA LYS A 31 -9.34 15.81 -2.63
C LYS A 31 -10.12 14.50 -2.72
N PRO A 32 -9.98 13.72 -3.80
CA PRO A 32 -10.65 12.43 -3.88
C PRO A 32 -10.23 11.62 -2.66
N ILE A 33 -11.23 11.14 -1.91
CA ILE A 33 -10.99 10.22 -0.80
C ILE A 33 -10.57 8.91 -1.45
N VAL A 34 -9.27 8.65 -1.41
CA VAL A 34 -8.72 7.34 -1.77
C VAL A 34 -9.03 6.39 -0.64
N SER A 35 -9.49 5.19 -0.99
CA SER A 35 -9.74 4.12 -0.03
C SER A 35 -9.27 2.82 -0.65
N CYS A 36 -7.94 2.70 -0.78
CA CYS A 36 -7.24 1.51 -1.26
C CYS A 36 -6.80 0.59 -0.10
N GLY A 37 -7.24 0.88 1.12
CA GLY A 37 -6.83 0.15 2.33
C GLY A 37 -5.45 0.57 2.85
N GLU A 38 -4.94 1.75 2.46
CA GLU A 38 -3.62 2.28 2.83
C GLU A 38 -3.41 2.49 4.33
N HIS A 39 -4.50 2.54 5.10
CA HIS A 39 -4.50 2.70 6.55
C HIS A 39 -4.98 1.45 7.29
N GLU A 40 -5.31 0.37 6.56
CA GLU A 40 -5.67 -0.88 7.22
C GLU A 40 -4.43 -1.44 7.93
N PRO A 41 -4.54 -1.77 9.23
CA PRO A 41 -3.43 -2.37 9.94
C PRO A 41 -3.12 -3.74 9.35
N PHE A 42 -1.82 -4.07 9.32
CA PHE A 42 -1.39 -5.42 9.05
C PHE A 42 -1.89 -6.37 10.13
N GLU A 43 -2.17 -7.59 9.73
CA GLU A 43 -2.42 -8.66 10.69
C GLU A 43 -1.13 -8.89 11.50
N PRO A 44 -1.18 -8.83 12.85
CA PRO A 44 -0.01 -9.05 13.67
C PRO A 44 0.42 -10.52 13.63
N LEU A 45 1.72 -10.77 13.80
CA LEU A 45 2.21 -12.12 14.03
C LEU A 45 1.73 -12.62 15.39
N GLY A 46 1.39 -13.91 15.46
CA GLY A 46 1.15 -14.58 16.74
C GLY A 46 2.41 -14.57 17.61
N LEU A 47 2.22 -14.68 18.92
CA LEU A 47 3.34 -14.77 19.87
C LEU A 47 4.20 -16.01 19.58
N TYR A 48 5.52 -15.81 19.55
CA TYR A 48 6.46 -16.93 19.44
C TYR A 48 6.36 -17.80 20.69
N PRO A 49 6.37 -19.14 20.57
CA PRO A 49 6.27 -20.02 21.72
C PRO A 49 7.49 -19.84 22.64
N ASN A 50 7.23 -19.62 23.93
CA ASN A 50 8.25 -19.48 24.95
C ASN A 50 8.98 -20.80 25.18
N ALA A 51 10.27 -20.73 25.51
CA ALA A 51 11.01 -21.91 25.92
C ALA A 51 10.35 -22.53 27.17
N PRO A 52 10.07 -23.84 27.16
CA PRO A 52 9.47 -24.51 28.29
C PRO A 52 10.45 -24.64 29.46
N VAL A 53 9.92 -24.64 30.68
CA VAL A 53 10.69 -24.93 31.89
C VAL A 53 11.24 -26.36 31.82
N GLY A 54 12.52 -26.53 32.15
CA GLY A 54 13.18 -27.83 32.10
C GLY A 54 13.84 -28.17 30.77
N LEU A 55 13.86 -27.23 29.80
CA LEU A 55 14.84 -27.28 28.70
C LEU A 55 16.11 -26.55 29.14
N GLY A 56 17.18 -27.30 29.40
CA GLY A 56 18.49 -26.78 29.77
C GLY A 56 19.39 -26.72 28.55
N PHE A 57 19.21 -25.71 27.68
CA PHE A 57 20.00 -25.56 26.46
C PHE A 57 21.53 -25.54 26.70
N ASP A 58 21.96 -25.17 27.91
CA ASP A 58 23.36 -25.00 28.31
C ASP A 58 23.79 -25.94 29.46
N LEU A 59 22.99 -26.95 29.82
CA LEU A 59 23.27 -27.84 30.95
C LEU A 59 23.14 -29.31 30.55
N ASP A 60 24.12 -30.13 30.93
CA ASP A 60 24.02 -31.57 30.76
C ASP A 60 22.97 -32.15 31.72
N PRO A 61 22.10 -33.07 31.25
CA PRO A 61 21.17 -33.76 32.14
C PRO A 61 21.93 -34.55 33.22
N PRO A 62 21.48 -34.53 34.48
CA PRO A 62 22.17 -35.22 35.59
C PRO A 62 22.13 -36.75 35.48
N ASP A 63 21.16 -37.30 34.74
CA ASP A 63 21.03 -38.74 34.50
C ASP A 63 20.23 -39.04 33.21
N TYR A 64 20.16 -40.33 32.85
CA TYR A 64 19.43 -40.78 31.67
C TYR A 64 17.91 -40.52 31.73
N GLY A 65 17.30 -40.55 32.91
CA GLY A 65 15.87 -40.28 33.09
C GLY A 65 15.55 -38.81 32.82
N ALA A 66 16.39 -37.91 33.34
CA ALA A 66 16.32 -36.48 33.07
C ALA A 66 16.51 -36.19 31.57
N ALA A 67 17.49 -36.83 30.92
CA ALA A 67 17.72 -36.69 29.48
C ALA A 67 16.50 -37.11 28.64
N ILE A 68 15.82 -38.20 29.00
CA ILE A 68 14.60 -38.67 28.32
C ILE A 68 13.45 -37.67 28.51
N ALA A 69 13.30 -37.12 29.72
CA ALA A 69 12.27 -36.13 30.02
C ALA A 69 12.51 -34.85 29.22
N GLU A 70 13.73 -34.33 29.22
CA GLU A 70 14.12 -33.14 28.47
C GLU A 70 13.93 -33.34 26.96
N LEU A 71 14.33 -34.49 26.40
CA LEU A 71 14.10 -34.81 25.00
C LEU A 71 12.61 -34.79 24.64
N ARG A 72 11.72 -35.25 25.54
CA ARG A 72 10.28 -35.19 25.32
C ARG A 72 9.78 -33.74 25.27
N ILE A 73 10.24 -32.90 26.19
CA ILE A 73 9.89 -31.47 26.22
C ILE A 73 10.41 -30.77 24.96
N ALA A 74 11.65 -31.06 24.55
CA ALA A 74 12.27 -30.49 23.35
C ALA A 74 11.48 -30.83 22.08
N LYS A 75 11.05 -32.09 21.95
CA LYS A 75 10.23 -32.54 20.82
C LYS A 75 8.91 -31.78 20.75
N GLN A 76 8.24 -31.59 21.88
CA GLN A 76 7.00 -30.81 21.93
C GLN A 76 7.28 -29.35 21.53
N TYR A 77 8.32 -28.74 22.09
CA TYR A 77 8.66 -27.35 21.80
C TYR A 77 8.98 -27.11 20.32
N ILE A 78 9.74 -28.01 19.69
CA ILE A 78 10.00 -27.97 18.25
C ILE A 78 8.69 -28.10 17.45
N SER A 79 7.75 -28.93 17.90
CA SER A 79 6.44 -29.03 17.26
C SER A 79 5.66 -27.72 17.35
N ASP A 80 5.66 -27.08 18.52
CA ASP A 80 4.98 -25.79 18.73
C ASP A 80 5.61 -24.68 17.88
N GLN A 81 6.94 -24.65 17.78
CA GLN A 81 7.67 -23.74 16.90
C GLN A 81 7.31 -23.94 15.42
N ARG A 82 7.14 -25.20 14.96
CA ARG A 82 6.73 -25.50 13.58
C ARG A 82 5.31 -25.00 13.30
N ILE A 83 4.38 -25.21 14.23
CA ILE A 83 3.00 -24.72 14.10
C ILE A 83 3.00 -23.19 14.01
N TRP A 84 3.77 -22.53 14.89
CA TRP A 84 3.94 -21.07 14.83
C TRP A 84 4.52 -20.61 13.49
N ALA A 85 5.55 -21.27 12.99
CA ALA A 85 6.20 -20.90 11.72
C ALA A 85 5.24 -20.99 10.52
N ILE A 86 4.39 -22.02 10.48
CA ILE A 86 3.33 -22.15 9.46
C ILE A 86 2.33 -20.99 9.56
N GLY A 87 1.88 -20.67 10.78
CA GLY A 87 0.99 -19.54 11.02
C GLY A 87 1.61 -18.21 10.59
N ALA A 88 2.87 -17.97 10.95
CA ALA A 88 3.63 -16.77 10.60
C ALA A 88 3.78 -16.60 9.08
N ALA A 89 4.08 -17.68 8.36
CA ALA A 89 4.14 -17.67 6.89
C ALA A 89 2.78 -17.28 6.28
N GLY A 90 1.67 -17.77 6.83
CA GLY A 90 0.33 -17.41 6.41
C GLY A 90 0.01 -15.93 6.64
N VAL A 91 0.35 -15.38 7.80
CA VAL A 91 0.21 -13.94 8.11
C VAL A 91 1.01 -13.09 7.13
N PHE A 92 2.28 -13.46 6.88
CA PHE A 92 3.13 -12.78 5.91
C PHE A 92 2.50 -12.76 4.52
N GLN A 93 2.00 -13.90 4.04
CA GLN A 93 1.38 -14.00 2.73
C GLN A 93 0.12 -13.12 2.61
N ARG A 94 -0.76 -13.14 3.62
CA ARG A 94 -1.98 -12.31 3.61
C ARG A 94 -1.66 -10.82 3.62
N ASN A 95 -0.71 -10.40 4.46
CA ASN A 95 -0.24 -9.01 4.50
C ASN A 95 0.40 -8.60 3.17
N ALA A 96 1.17 -9.48 2.53
CA ALA A 96 1.75 -9.23 1.22
C ALA A 96 0.66 -9.08 0.13
N ILE A 97 -0.40 -9.88 0.17
CA ILE A 97 -1.55 -9.76 -0.74
C ILE A 97 -2.25 -8.41 -0.55
N LYS A 98 -2.54 -8.02 0.70
CA LYS A 98 -3.13 -6.71 1.02
C LYS A 98 -2.30 -5.57 0.45
N HIS A 99 -1.00 -5.58 0.74
CA HIS A 99 -0.09 -4.54 0.26
C HIS A 99 -0.03 -4.45 -1.27
N ARG A 100 0.02 -5.58 -1.97
CA ARG A 100 -0.04 -5.59 -3.45
C ARG A 100 -1.37 -5.06 -3.96
N GLY A 101 -2.48 -5.39 -3.30
CA GLY A 101 -3.80 -4.86 -3.64
C GLY A 101 -3.87 -3.34 -3.48
N THR A 102 -3.38 -2.82 -2.36
CA THR A 102 -3.27 -1.37 -2.11
C THR A 102 -2.41 -0.70 -3.18
N ALA A 103 -1.22 -1.24 -3.48
CA ALA A 103 -0.34 -0.68 -4.51
C ALA A 103 -1.02 -0.65 -5.89
N ALA A 104 -1.66 -1.75 -6.31
CA ALA A 104 -2.36 -1.82 -7.59
C ALA A 104 -3.53 -0.83 -7.68
N CYS A 105 -4.28 -0.64 -6.59
CA CYS A 105 -5.34 0.35 -6.51
C CYS A 105 -4.80 1.78 -6.63
N LEU A 106 -3.73 2.11 -5.89
CA LEU A 106 -3.08 3.42 -5.97
C LEU A 106 -2.52 3.69 -7.38
N ASP A 107 -1.92 2.70 -8.02
CA ASP A 107 -1.40 2.81 -9.38
C ASP A 107 -2.53 3.01 -10.41
N ASP A 108 -3.66 2.34 -10.25
CA ASP A 108 -4.84 2.57 -11.10
C ASP A 108 -5.38 4.01 -10.94
N LEU A 109 -5.44 4.51 -9.70
CA LEU A 109 -5.88 5.89 -9.44
C LEU A 109 -4.91 6.93 -10.01
N ARG A 110 -3.59 6.69 -9.94
CA ARG A 110 -2.58 7.54 -10.62
C ARG A 110 -2.76 7.52 -12.13
N ARG A 111 -2.91 6.33 -12.71
CA ARG A 111 -3.11 6.15 -14.15
C ARG A 111 -4.37 6.86 -14.67
N ARG A 112 -5.42 6.94 -13.85
CA ARG A 112 -6.67 7.67 -14.17
C ARG A 112 -6.59 9.17 -13.89
N GLY A 113 -5.48 9.68 -13.34
CA GLY A 113 -5.33 11.08 -12.95
C GLY A 113 -6.17 11.49 -11.73
N ALA A 114 -6.65 10.52 -10.94
CA ALA A 114 -7.40 10.79 -9.71
C ALA A 114 -6.48 11.26 -8.57
N ILE A 115 -5.23 10.77 -8.56
CA ILE A 115 -4.19 11.22 -7.63
C ILE A 115 -2.88 11.44 -8.40
N LEU A 116 -2.06 12.38 -7.92
CA LEU A 116 -0.76 12.75 -8.50
C LEU A 116 0.38 11.96 -7.84
#